data_AF-A0A7X2BX71-F1
#
_entry.id   AF-A0A7X2BX71-F1
#
_cell.length_a   1.000
_cell.length_b   1.000
_cell.length_c   1.000
_cell.angle_alpha   90.00
_cell.angle_beta   90.00
_cell.angle_gamma   90.00
#
_symmetry.space_group_name_H-M   'P 1'
#
loop_
_entity.id
_entity.type
_entity.pdbx_description
1 polymer ?
#
loop_
_entity_poly.entity_id
_entity_poly.type
_entity_poly.pdbx_seq_one_letter_code
_entity_poly.pdbx_strand_id
1 'polypeptide(L)'
;VELRFSKDMLPYLTELSREFTKYALADVVRMDSSHAIRLYELLMQWDSTGERVIAVADLRHWLQLEERYPLTADLRRWVIEPAIAQINEHSPL
;
A
#
# COMPACT_ATOMS: atom_id res chain seq x y z
N VAL A 1 15.40 14.50 -15.80
CA VAL A 1 15.24 13.10 -16.24
C VAL A 1 13.94 13.03 -17.03
N GLU A 2 13.95 12.52 -18.26
CA GLU A 2 12.72 12.32 -19.06
C GLU A 2 12.26 10.87 -18.96
N LEU A 3 10.98 10.67 -18.66
CA LEU A 3 10.30 9.37 -18.59
C LEU A 3 9.17 9.34 -19.62
N ARG A 4 9.03 8.21 -20.32
CA ARG A 4 7.95 7.97 -21.30
C ARG A 4 7.28 6.64 -20.99
N PHE A 5 5.95 6.64 -20.90
CA PHE A 5 5.15 5.42 -20.76
C PHE A 5 4.92 4.77 -22.14
N SER A 6 4.84 3.44 -22.17
CA SER A 6 4.44 2.72 -23.39
C SER A 6 2.96 2.93 -23.69
N LYS A 7 2.56 2.77 -24.97
CA LYS A 7 1.16 2.94 -25.37
C LYS A 7 0.23 1.93 -24.68
N ASP A 8 0.73 0.74 -24.38
CA ASP A 8 -0.05 -0.33 -23.73
C ASP A 8 -0.39 0.00 -22.27
N MET A 9 0.29 0.97 -21.65
CA MET A 9 -0.01 1.46 -20.31
C MET A 9 -1.15 2.46 -20.27
N LEU A 10 -1.53 3.05 -21.41
CA LEU A 10 -2.53 4.13 -21.47
C LEU A 10 -3.91 3.74 -20.92
N PRO A 11 -4.46 2.53 -21.16
CA PRO A 11 -5.75 2.13 -20.56
C PRO A 11 -5.71 2.19 -19.03
N TYR A 12 -4.66 1.65 -18.42
CA TYR A 12 -4.48 1.63 -16.97
C TYR A 12 -4.25 3.02 -16.38
N LEU A 13 -3.65 3.94 -17.15
CA LEU A 13 -3.47 5.34 -16.73
C LEU A 13 -4.74 6.19 -16.89
N THR A 14 -5.67 5.81 -17.77
CA THR A 14 -6.90 6.58 -18.05
C THR A 14 -8.08 6.12 -17.19
N GLU A 15 -8.09 4.85 -16.78
CA GLU A 15 -9.01 4.31 -15.76
C GLU A 15 -8.76 4.90 -14.35
N LEU A 16 -7.59 5.51 -14.11
CA LEU A 16 -7.27 6.34 -12.93
C LEU A 16 -8.16 7.58 -12.77
N SER A 17 -9.21 7.77 -13.56
CA SER A 17 -10.17 8.86 -13.39
C SER A 17 -11.39 8.46 -12.56
N ARG A 18 -11.70 7.16 -12.43
CA ARG A 18 -12.99 6.69 -11.89
C ARG A 18 -12.89 5.73 -10.70
N GLU A 19 -12.02 4.71 -10.76
CA GLU A 19 -11.94 3.63 -9.75
C GLU A 19 -10.52 3.50 -9.18
N PHE A 20 -10.05 4.53 -8.47
CA PHE A 20 -8.70 4.54 -7.91
C PHE A 20 -8.66 5.09 -6.50
N THR A 21 -7.71 4.57 -5.71
CA THR A 21 -7.37 5.11 -4.41
C THR A 21 -6.69 6.46 -4.60
N LYS A 22 -7.39 7.54 -4.21
CA LYS A 22 -6.81 8.87 -4.12
C LYS A 22 -6.06 8.98 -2.81
N TYR A 23 -4.76 9.21 -2.88
CA TYR A 23 -3.95 9.58 -1.74
C TYR A 23 -2.91 10.61 -2.18
N ALA A 24 -2.41 11.45 -1.27
CA ALA A 24 -1.43 12.45 -1.65
C ALA A 24 -0.06 11.78 -1.82
N LEU A 25 0.55 11.94 -2.99
CA LEU A 25 1.90 11.43 -3.24
C LEU A 25 2.90 11.93 -2.19
N ALA A 26 2.71 13.15 -1.69
CA ALA A 26 3.53 13.76 -0.64
C ALA A 26 3.56 12.92 0.65
N ASP A 27 2.49 12.17 0.96
CA ASP A 27 2.38 11.39 2.18
C ASP A 27 3.23 10.12 2.11
N VAL A 28 3.41 9.54 0.91
CA VAL A 28 4.18 8.31 0.70
C VAL A 28 5.62 8.55 0.26
N VAL A 29 5.97 9.73 -0.26
CA VAL A 29 7.31 10.03 -0.81
C VAL A 29 8.43 9.86 0.22
N ARG A 30 8.13 9.99 1.52
CA ARG A 30 9.09 9.82 2.61
C ARG A 30 9.12 8.40 3.18
N MET A 31 8.23 7.52 2.74
CA MET A 31 8.22 6.12 3.18
C MET A 31 9.22 5.33 2.34
N ASP A 32 10.20 4.70 3.00
CA ASP A 32 11.21 3.87 2.32
C ASP A 32 10.75 2.42 2.14
N SER A 33 9.73 1.98 2.90
CA SER A 33 9.19 0.62 2.82
C SER A 33 8.08 0.52 1.78
N SER A 34 8.27 -0.32 0.77
CA SER A 34 7.22 -0.64 -0.21
C SER A 34 5.97 -1.24 0.46
N HIS A 35 6.14 -1.99 1.55
CA HIS A 35 5.04 -2.50 2.35
C HIS A 35 4.30 -1.39 3.11
N ALA A 36 4.99 -0.34 3.57
CA ALA A 36 4.37 0.82 4.20
C ALA A 36 3.51 1.59 3.19
N ILE A 37 4.08 1.89 2.02
CA ILE A 37 3.36 2.54 0.92
C ILE A 37 2.10 1.73 0.58
N ARG A 38 2.25 0.42 0.34
CA ARG A 38 1.14 -0.44 -0.05
C ARG A 38 0.07 -0.56 1.03
N LEU A 39 0.47 -0.64 2.30
CA LEU A 39 -0.47 -0.69 3.42
C LEU A 39 -1.24 0.63 3.56
N TYR A 40 -0.57 1.76 3.39
CA TYR A 40 -1.19 3.08 3.39
C TYR A 40 -2.23 3.22 2.27
N GLU A 41 -1.91 2.79 1.05
CA GLU A 41 -2.85 2.74 -0.07
C GLU A 41 -4.10 1.91 0.27
N LEU A 42 -3.89 0.74 0.88
CA LEU A 42 -4.97 -0.14 1.32
C LEU A 42 -5.80 0.48 2.46
N LEU A 43 -5.26 1.36 3.29
CA LEU A 43 -6.03 2.06 4.32
C LEU A 43 -6.85 3.20 3.70
N MET A 44 -6.23 4.00 2.84
CA MET A 44 -6.88 5.13 2.17
C MET A 44 -8.07 4.74 1.31
N GLN A 45 -8.05 3.54 0.72
CA GLN A 45 -9.19 3.05 -0.06
C GLN A 45 -10.45 2.83 0.82
N TRP A 46 -10.31 2.65 2.14
CA TRP A 46 -11.41 2.48 3.09
C TRP A 46 -11.51 3.62 4.12
N ASP A 47 -10.90 4.77 3.87
CA ASP A 47 -10.87 5.93 4.77
C ASP A 47 -12.28 6.35 5.23
N SER A 48 -13.26 6.29 4.31
CA SER A 48 -14.67 6.60 4.61
C SER A 48 -15.38 5.60 5.53
N THR A 49 -14.91 4.36 5.62
CA THR A 49 -15.50 3.29 6.45
C THR A 49 -14.87 3.24 7.84
N GLY A 50 -13.63 3.71 7.99
CA GLY A 50 -12.90 3.79 9.26
C GLY A 50 -12.27 2.47 9.72
N GLU A 51 -12.89 1.34 9.44
CA GLU A 51 -12.31 0.03 9.72
C GLU A 51 -12.59 -1.01 8.63
N ARG A 52 -11.72 -2.02 8.54
CA ARG A 52 -11.90 -3.16 7.64
C ARG A 52 -11.27 -4.42 8.23
N VAL A 53 -11.99 -5.53 8.11
CA VAL A 53 -11.44 -6.87 8.40
C VAL A 53 -10.97 -7.50 7.09
N ILE A 54 -9.73 -7.97 7.08
CA ILE A 54 -9.07 -8.59 5.91
C ILE A 54 -8.54 -9.96 6.33
N ALA A 55 -8.68 -10.97 5.46
CA ALA A 55 -8.04 -12.25 5.69
C ALA A 55 -6.52 -12.15 5.56
N VAL A 56 -5.78 -12.83 6.44
CA VAL A 56 -4.31 -12.79 6.42
C VAL A 56 -3.73 -13.24 5.06
N ALA A 57 -4.39 -14.20 4.40
CA ALA A 57 -4.00 -14.66 3.06
C ALA A 57 -4.10 -13.53 2.00
N ASP A 58 -5.18 -12.76 2.02
CA ASP A 58 -5.38 -11.63 1.11
C ASP A 58 -4.34 -10.53 1.36
N LEU A 59 -4.10 -10.20 2.64
CA LEU A 59 -3.09 -9.23 3.02
C LEU A 59 -1.69 -9.64 2.51
N ARG A 60 -1.33 -10.92 2.66
CA ARG A 60 -0.07 -11.47 2.14
C ARG A 60 0.01 -11.37 0.62
N HIS A 61 -1.08 -11.67 -0.07
CA HIS A 61 -1.15 -11.55 -1.52
C HIS A 61 -0.95 -10.11 -1.98
N TRP A 62 -1.65 -9.14 -1.37
CA TRP A 62 -1.53 -7.73 -1.73
C TRP A 62 -0.17 -7.11 -1.40
N LEU A 63 0.49 -7.59 -0.34
CA LEU A 63 1.85 -7.21 0.02
C LEU A 63 2.93 -8.00 -0.73
N GLN A 64 2.54 -8.92 -1.64
CA GLN A 64 3.45 -9.78 -2.43
C GLN A 64 4.41 -10.60 -1.55
N LEU A 65 3.88 -11.11 -0.43
CA LEU A 65 4.66 -11.87 0.55
C LEU A 65 4.61 -13.39 0.33
N GLU A 66 3.62 -13.89 -0.42
CA GLU A 66 3.44 -15.32 -0.69
C GLU A 66 3.63 -16.16 0.61
N GLU A 67 4.55 -17.13 0.59
CA GLU A 67 4.90 -18.03 1.69
C GLU A 67 5.95 -17.46 2.68
N ARG A 68 6.39 -16.20 2.50
CA ARG A 68 7.37 -15.58 3.41
C ARG A 68 6.77 -15.35 4.79
N TYR A 69 7.60 -15.44 5.83
CA TYR A 69 7.17 -15.26 7.22
C TYR A 69 6.01 -16.23 7.60
N PRO A 70 6.22 -17.56 7.57
CA PRO A 70 5.15 -18.53 7.84
C PRO A 70 4.55 -18.36 9.24
N LEU A 71 5.37 -17.95 10.21
CA LEU A 71 4.91 -17.53 11.53
C LEU A 71 4.27 -16.14 11.44
N THR A 72 3.00 -16.03 11.84
CA THR A 72 2.29 -14.74 11.89
C THR A 72 3.00 -13.71 12.78
N ALA A 73 3.72 -14.17 13.81
CA ALA A 73 4.52 -13.30 14.67
C ALA A 73 5.63 -12.59 13.88
N ASP A 74 6.28 -13.28 12.93
CA ASP A 74 7.32 -12.70 12.09
C ASP A 74 6.74 -11.74 11.05
N LEU A 75 5.58 -12.09 10.45
CA LEU A 75 4.86 -11.17 9.57
C LEU A 75 4.55 -9.85 10.30
N ARG A 76 4.05 -9.95 11.53
CA ARG A 76 3.76 -8.78 12.35
C ARG A 76 5.01 -7.95 12.64
N ARG A 77 6.06 -8.60 13.15
CA ARG A 77 7.30 -7.94 13.58
C ARG A 77 8.07 -7.28 12.44
N TRP A 78 8.15 -7.93 11.28
CA TRP A 78 9.04 -7.51 10.20
C TRP A 78 8.35 -6.74 9.08
N VAL A 79 7.02 -6.84 8.98
CA VAL A 79 6.26 -6.16 7.91
C VAL A 79 5.26 -5.19 8.50
N ILE A 80 4.36 -5.64 9.37
CA ILE A 80 3.22 -4.83 9.82
C ILE A 80 3.67 -3.71 10.77
N GLU A 81 4.42 -4.04 11.82
CA GLU A 81 4.90 -3.05 12.81
C GLU A 81 5.79 -1.97 12.17
N PRO A 82 6.77 -2.31 11.29
CA PRO A 82 7.57 -1.30 10.59
C PRO A 82 6.74 -0.46 9.61
N ALA A 83 5.77 -1.07 8.92
CA ALA A 83 4.89 -0.34 8.02
C ALA A 83 4.03 0.69 8.77
N ILE A 84 3.43 0.29 9.90
CA ILE A 84 2.64 1.20 10.75
C ILE A 84 3.51 2.34 11.27
N ALA A 85 4.74 2.05 11.72
CA ALA A 85 5.65 3.07 12.22
C ALA A 85 5.93 4.15 11.16
N GLN A 86 6.26 3.75 9.92
CA GLN A 86 6.49 4.71 8.83
C GLN A 86 5.24 5.50 8.44
N ILE A 87 4.07 4.85 8.42
CA ILE A 87 2.80 5.51 8.12
C ILE A 87 2.54 6.63 9.12
N ASN A 88 2.63 6.32 10.42
CA ASN A 88 2.39 7.28 11.49
C ASN A 88 3.46 8.39 11.54
N GLU A 89 4.66 8.15 11.02
CA GLU A 89 5.74 9.14 10.98
C GLU A 89 5.61 10.11 9.80
N HIS A 90 5.17 9.62 8.64
CA HIS A 90 5.31 10.36 7.38
C HIS A 90 3.99 10.86 6.78
N SER A 91 2.86 10.32 7.25
CA SER A 91 1.51 10.62 6.75
C SER A 91 0.60 11.19 7.86
N PRO A 92 -0.55 11.79 7.52
CA PRO A 92 -1.48 12.37 8.49
C PRO A 92 -2.42 11.35 9.17
N LEU A 93 -2.24 10.04 8.91
CA LEU A 93 -2.97 8.96 9.60
C LEU A 93 -2.46 8.73 11.02
#